data_AF-A0A944CRZ7-F1
#
_entry.id   AF-A0A944CRZ7-F1
#
_cell.length_a   1.000
_cell.length_b   1.000
_cell.length_c   1.000
_cell.angle_alpha   90.00
_cell.angle_beta   90.00
_cell.angle_gamma   90.00
#
_symmetry.space_group_name_H-M   'P 1'
#
loop_
_entity.id
_entity.type
_entity.pdbx_description
1 polymer ?
#
loop_
_entity_poly.entity_id
_entity_poly.type
_entity_poly.pdbx_seq_one_letter_code
_entity_poly.pdbx_strand_id
1 'polypeptide(L)'
;MCCNISIITYYEILSGLKHRDAQKQLKSFLKFVSYHTILPLNTNSTTIAADIYANLRNKGTPVDDIDILIAGIAIANDLIIVTNNVKHFEKIEGLQIEDWSQ
;
A
#
# COMPACT_ATOMS: atom_id res chain seq x y z
N MET A 1 9.50 3.86 16.33
CA MET A 1 9.11 3.95 14.90
C MET A 1 7.67 3.49 14.82
N CYS A 2 6.72 4.36 14.46
CA CYS A 2 5.32 3.95 14.29
C CYS A 2 5.13 3.51 12.84
N CYS A 3 4.74 2.25 12.62
CA CYS A 3 4.35 1.81 11.29
C CYS A 3 2.93 2.32 10.99
N ASN A 4 2.70 2.75 9.76
CA ASN A 4 1.39 3.15 9.28
C ASN A 4 0.89 2.12 8.28
N ILE A 5 -0.42 2.01 8.11
CA ILE A 5 -1.04 1.06 7.18
C ILE A 5 -1.90 1.87 6.21
N SER A 6 -1.76 1.62 4.91
CA SER A 6 -2.64 2.25 3.93
C SER A 6 -4.07 1.70 4.07
N ILE A 7 -5.08 2.53 3.81
CA ILE A 7 -6.49 2.07 3.79
C ILE A 7 -6.72 0.97 2.75
N ILE A 8 -5.90 0.95 1.69
CA ILE A 8 -5.96 -0.05 0.62
C ILE A 8 -5.49 -1.41 1.14
N THR A 9 -4.33 -1.47 1.79
CA THR A 9 -3.82 -2.70 2.43
C THR A 9 -4.77 -3.18 3.52
N TYR A 10 -5.35 -2.25 4.28
CA TYR A 10 -6.40 -2.59 5.26
C TYR A 10 -7.60 -3.28 4.59
N TYR A 11 -8.07 -2.74 3.46
CA TYR A 11 -9.16 -3.31 2.68
C TYR A 11 -8.81 -4.71 2.14
N GLU A 12 -7.62 -4.92 1.58
CA GLU A 12 -7.21 -6.21 1.02
C GLU A 12 -7.20 -7.31 2.09
N ILE A 13 -6.57 -7.05 3.24
CA ILE A 13 -6.50 -8.00 4.34
C ILE A 13 -7.90 -8.27 4.90
N LEU A 14 -8.68 -7.22 5.15
CA LEU A 14 -10.03 -7.35 5.68
C LEU A 14 -10.93 -8.19 4.76
N SER A 15 -10.84 -7.95 3.44
CA SER A 15 -11.63 -8.66 2.44
C SER A 15 -11.22 -10.12 2.36
N GLY A 16 -9.92 -10.43 2.35
CA GLY A 16 -9.41 -11.81 2.36
C GLY A 16 -9.83 -12.59 3.61
N LEU A 17 -9.80 -11.95 4.78
CA LEU A 17 -10.24 -12.57 6.04
C LEU A 17 -11.75 -12.83 6.07
N LYS A 18 -12.56 -11.87 5.58
CA LYS A 18 -14.01 -12.04 5.48
C LYS A 18 -14.41 -13.12 4.48
N HIS A 19 -13.76 -13.17 3.31
CA HIS A 19 -14.03 -14.17 2.29
C HIS A 19 -13.77 -15.60 2.79
N ARG A 20 -12.73 -15.78 3.62
CA ARG A 20 -12.36 -17.08 4.21
C ARG A 20 -13.14 -17.42 5.49
N ASP A 21 -14.05 -16.55 5.94
CA ASP A 21 -14.74 -16.64 7.24
C ASP A 21 -13.78 -16.86 8.43
N ALA A 22 -12.61 -16.23 8.37
CA ALA A 22 -11.51 -16.45 9.32
C ALA A 22 -11.66 -15.60 10.59
N GLN A 23 -12.69 -15.89 11.40
CA GLN A 23 -13.10 -15.07 12.55
C GLN A 23 -11.98 -14.80 13.57
N LYS A 24 -11.13 -15.80 13.86
CA LYS A 24 -10.02 -15.65 14.81
C LYS A 24 -8.97 -14.66 14.29
N GLN A 25 -8.58 -14.80 13.02
CA GLN A 25 -7.59 -13.94 12.36
C GLN A 25 -8.15 -12.52 12.19
N LEU A 26 -9.44 -12.39 11.87
CA LEU A 26 -10.13 -11.10 11.80
C LEU A 26 -10.03 -10.34 13.12
N LYS A 27 -10.33 -10.99 14.25
CA LYS A 27 -10.22 -10.36 15.58
C LYS A 27 -8.78 -9.93 15.89
N SER A 28 -7.79 -10.79 15.58
CA SER A 28 -6.38 -10.45 15.76
C SER A 28 -5.94 -9.27 14.88
N PHE A 29 -6.38 -9.23 13.63
CA PHE A 29 -6.08 -8.16 12.68
C PHE A 29 -6.67 -6.83 13.12
N LEU A 30 -7.96 -6.79 13.51
CA LEU A 30 -8.59 -5.56 13.99
C LEU A 30 -7.92 -5.03 15.27
N LYS A 31 -7.50 -5.92 16.16
CA LYS A 31 -6.71 -5.54 17.34
C LYS A 31 -5.35 -4.98 16.94
N PHE A 32 -4.64 -5.61 16.02
CA PHE A 32 -3.35 -5.13 15.50
C PHE A 32 -3.48 -3.73 14.89
N VAL A 33 -4.46 -3.53 14.02
CA VAL A 33 -4.73 -2.24 13.36
C VAL A 33 -5.07 -1.14 14.37
N SER A 34 -5.72 -1.46 15.49
CA SER A 34 -6.08 -0.45 16.50
C SER A 34 -4.87 0.26 17.15
N TYR A 35 -3.66 -0.30 17.00
CA TYR A 35 -2.42 0.32 17.47
C TYR A 35 -1.66 1.09 16.38
N HIS A 36 -2.16 1.13 15.15
CA HIS A 36 -1.49 1.72 13.99
C HIS A 36 -2.37 2.81 13.35
N THR A 37 -1.74 3.77 12.69
CA THR A 37 -2.47 4.79 11.93
C THR A 37 -2.87 4.22 10.57
N ILE A 38 -4.16 4.34 10.24
CA ILE A 38 -4.65 4.07 8.90
C ILE A 38 -4.57 5.34 8.06
N LEU A 39 -3.80 5.30 6.97
CA LEU A 39 -3.64 6.42 6.05
C LEU A 39 -4.73 6.36 4.96
N PRO A 40 -5.53 7.43 4.79
CA PRO A 40 -6.60 7.45 3.80
C PRO A 40 -6.05 7.64 2.38
N LEU A 41 -6.79 7.14 1.40
CA LEU A 41 -6.69 7.61 0.03
C LEU A 41 -7.45 8.93 -0.07
N ASN A 42 -6.79 9.98 -0.53
CA ASN A 42 -7.36 11.32 -0.66
C ASN A 42 -6.94 11.94 -2.00
N THR A 43 -7.45 13.13 -2.31
CA THR A 43 -7.17 13.78 -3.60
C THR A 43 -5.67 13.94 -3.87
N ASN A 44 -4.86 14.29 -2.86
CA ASN A 44 -3.42 14.45 -3.03
C ASN A 44 -2.73 13.12 -3.41
N SER A 45 -2.97 12.06 -2.63
CA SER A 45 -2.39 10.74 -2.93
C SER A 45 -2.92 10.14 -4.22
N THR A 46 -4.18 10.41 -4.59
CA THR A 46 -4.76 10.01 -5.87
C THR A 46 -4.13 10.75 -7.05
N THR A 47 -3.85 12.06 -6.94
CA THR A 47 -3.16 12.81 -8.00
C THR A 47 -1.77 12.23 -8.25
N ILE A 48 -0.99 11.97 -7.19
CA ILE A 48 0.33 11.36 -7.30
C ILE A 48 0.24 9.95 -7.93
N ALA A 49 -0.73 9.14 -7.50
CA ALA A 49 -0.97 7.82 -8.09
C ALA A 49 -1.30 7.89 -9.60
N ALA A 50 -2.09 8.88 -10.03
CA ALA A 50 -2.43 9.07 -11.43
C ALA A 50 -1.19 9.45 -12.28
N ASP A 51 -0.30 10.29 -11.73
CA ASP A 51 0.96 10.66 -12.39
C ASP A 51 1.89 9.44 -12.53
N ILE A 52 1.98 8.61 -11.49
CA ILE A 52 2.73 7.34 -11.52
C ILE A 52 2.16 6.41 -12.60
N TYR A 53 0.83 6.24 -12.63
CA TYR A 53 0.16 5.41 -13.63
C TYR A 53 0.47 5.88 -15.06
N ALA A 54 0.36 7.18 -15.33
CA ALA A 54 0.65 7.75 -16.64
C ALA A 54 2.11 7.52 -17.04
N ASN A 55 3.06 7.74 -16.13
CA ASN A 55 4.49 7.51 -16.36
C ASN A 55 4.78 6.04 -16.72
N LEU A 56 4.27 5.10 -15.92
CA LEU A 56 4.46 3.67 -16.13
C LEU A 56 3.83 3.17 -17.44
N ARG A 57 2.63 3.68 -17.78
CA ARG A 57 1.97 3.39 -19.05
C ARG A 57 2.78 3.87 -20.24
N ASN A 58 3.30 5.09 -20.19
CA ASN A 58 4.13 5.66 -21.26
C ASN A 58 5.44 4.89 -21.44
N LYS A 59 6.00 4.33 -20.36
CA LYS A 59 7.20 3.48 -20.40
C LYS A 59 6.93 2.04 -20.84
N GLY A 60 5.66 1.64 -21.01
CA GLY A 60 5.29 0.26 -21.36
C GLY A 60 5.52 -0.74 -20.22
N THR A 61 5.60 -0.28 -18.98
CA THR A 61 5.86 -1.12 -17.80
C THR A 61 4.74 -0.98 -16.77
N PRO A 62 3.49 -1.38 -17.10
CA PRO A 62 2.38 -1.23 -16.19
C PRO A 62 2.62 -2.00 -14.88
N VAL A 63 2.16 -1.40 -13.78
CA VAL A 63 2.09 -1.99 -12.44
C VAL A 63 0.60 -2.07 -12.08
N ASP A 64 0.25 -2.92 -11.12
CA ASP A 64 -1.13 -3.03 -10.65
C ASP A 64 -1.64 -1.71 -10.06
N ASP A 65 -2.90 -1.36 -10.32
CA ASP A 65 -3.47 -0.09 -9.85
C ASP A 65 -3.48 0.00 -8.32
N ILE A 66 -3.64 -1.12 -7.60
CA ILE A 66 -3.61 -1.17 -6.13
C ILE A 66 -2.22 -0.80 -5.62
N ASP A 67 -1.17 -1.39 -6.20
CA ASP A 67 0.22 -1.07 -5.86
C ASP A 67 0.52 0.43 -6.11
N ILE A 68 0.01 0.98 -7.21
CA ILE A 68 0.16 2.40 -7.55
C ILE A 68 -0.56 3.30 -6.54
N LEU A 69 -1.76 2.95 -6.11
CA LEU A 69 -2.50 3.70 -5.09
C LEU A 69 -1.78 3.67 -3.74
N ILE A 70 -1.20 2.54 -3.35
CA ILE A 70 -0.39 2.42 -2.13
C ILE A 70 0.87 3.31 -2.24
N ALA A 71 1.55 3.29 -3.39
CA ALA A 71 2.71 4.15 -3.65
C ALA A 71 2.34 5.63 -3.58
N GLY A 72 1.21 6.03 -4.16
CA GLY A 72 0.70 7.40 -4.07
C GLY A 72 0.44 7.84 -2.63
N ILE A 73 -0.11 6.97 -1.77
CA ILE A 73 -0.27 7.24 -0.34
C ILE A 73 1.08 7.40 0.36
N ALA A 74 2.05 6.52 0.08
CA ALA A 74 3.37 6.59 0.70
C ALA A 74 4.11 7.88 0.34
N ILE A 75 4.16 8.22 -0.95
CA ILE A 75 4.82 9.43 -1.45
C ILE A 75 4.13 10.69 -0.92
N ALA A 76 2.80 10.73 -0.88
CA ALA A 76 2.05 11.88 -0.35
C ALA A 76 2.32 12.17 1.14
N ASN A 77 2.87 11.21 1.88
CA ASN A 77 3.15 11.32 3.31
C ASN A 77 4.66 11.23 3.62
N ASP A 78 5.53 11.27 2.61
CA ASP A 78 6.99 11.12 2.75
C ASP A 78 7.40 9.84 3.51
N LEU A 79 6.76 8.71 3.17
CA LEU A 79 6.97 7.42 3.83
C LEU A 79 7.70 6.40 2.94
N ILE A 80 8.39 5.48 3.62
CA ILE A 80 9.00 4.28 3.03
C ILE A 80 7.96 3.16 2.99
N ILE A 81 7.88 2.43 1.88
CA ILE A 81 7.07 1.21 1.79
C ILE A 81 7.86 0.02 2.29
N VAL A 82 7.32 -0.70 3.27
CA VAL A 82 7.82 -2.02 3.66
C VAL A 82 7.04 -3.09 2.89
N THR A 83 7.71 -3.86 2.04
CA THR A 83 7.05 -4.88 1.20
C THR A 83 7.99 -6.01 0.81
N ASN A 84 7.43 -7.22 0.70
CA ASN A 84 8.14 -8.37 0.13
C ASN A 84 7.98 -8.42 -1.41
N ASN A 85 7.15 -7.54 -2.00
CA ASN A 85 6.93 -7.46 -3.45
C ASN A 85 7.78 -6.35 -4.10
N VAL A 86 9.08 -6.35 -3.79
CA VAL A 86 10.03 -5.28 -4.15
C VAL A 86 10.01 -4.98 -5.66
N LYS A 87 9.92 -6.01 -6.51
CA LYS A 87 9.94 -5.89 -7.98
C LYS A 87 8.82 -5.02 -8.57
N HIS A 88 7.67 -4.93 -7.91
CA HIS A 88 6.54 -4.11 -8.38
C HIS A 88 6.79 -2.64 -8.08
N PHE A 89 7.21 -2.36 -6.85
CA PHE A 89 7.41 -1.00 -6.36
C PHE A 89 8.70 -0.37 -6.88
N GLU A 90 9.76 -1.14 -7.17
CA GLU A 90 11.02 -0.64 -7.74
C GLU A 90 10.86 0.08 -9.09
N LYS A 91 9.76 -0.17 -9.81
CA LYS A 91 9.46 0.50 -11.08
C LYS A 91 8.99 1.94 -10.89
N ILE A 92 8.62 2.32 -9.66
CA ILE A 92 8.06 3.63 -9.32
C ILE A 92 9.21 4.55 -8.92
N GLU A 93 9.49 5.54 -9.75
CA GLU A 93 10.54 6.53 -9.49
C GLU A 93 10.20 7.39 -8.26
N GLY A 94 11.20 7.64 -7.41
CA GLY A 94 11.05 8.46 -6.21
C GLY A 94 10.43 7.74 -5.00
N LEU A 95 10.07 6.47 -5.14
CA LEU A 95 9.56 5.65 -4.04
C LEU A 95 10.70 5.00 -3.25
N GLN A 96 10.69 5.16 -1.93
CA GLN A 96 11.60 4.45 -1.03
C GLN A 96 10.98 3.14 -0.56
N ILE A 97 11.77 2.06 -0.57
CA ILE A 97 11.29 0.71 -0.28
C ILE A 97 12.27 0.01 0.66
N GLU A 98 11.76 -0.71 1.65
CA GLU A 98 12.50 -1.63 2.50
C GLU A 98 11.89 -3.03 2.45
N ASP A 99 12.74 -4.06 2.49
CA ASP A 99 12.35 -5.45 2.64
C ASP A 99 12.83 -5.94 4.01
N TRP A 100 11.89 -6.26 4.89
CA TRP A 100 12.16 -6.73 6.26
C TRP A 100 12.08 -8.26 6.38
N SER A 101 11.91 -8.98 5.26
CA SER A 101 11.88 -10.44 5.26
C SER A 101 13.27 -11.09 5.16
N GLN A 102 14.32 -10.28 5.20
CA GLN A 102 15.72 -10.70 5.19
C GLN A 102 16.25 -11.10 6.58
#